data_AF-A0A5C6ERM6-F1
#
_entry.id   AF-A0A5C6ERM6-F1
#
_cell.length_a   1.000
_cell.length_b   1.000
_cell.length_c   1.000
_cell.angle_alpha   90.00
_cell.angle_beta   90.00
_cell.angle_gamma   90.00
#
_symmetry.space_group_name_H-M   'P 1'
#
loop_
_entity.id
_entity.type
_entity.pdbx_description
1 polymer ?
#
loop_
_entity_poly.entity_id
_entity_poly.type
_entity_poly.pdbx_seq_one_letter_code
_entity_poly.pdbx_strand_id
1 'polypeptide(L)'
;MSADTRTRRFPERTIRQVRLDCTRGLVRARFCPDRSELLQIRCVDDRAESDAAFGNQLWFFEGVGVDSRDQRHSVFGVVEYSLQFGLHELVEDGVFESEHQRERFRHLYEREVQQPSWSQPAHRWLATGVIAVGSVWLAYLIIRALAA
;
A
#
# COMPACT_ATOMS: atom_id res chain seq x y z
N MET A 1 -22.18 1.83 4.38
CA MET A 1 -21.66 0.48 4.04
C MET A 1 -20.83 0.03 5.22
N SER A 2 -21.38 -0.88 6.04
CA SER A 2 -20.72 -1.39 7.25
C SER A 2 -19.45 -2.14 6.88
N ALA A 3 -18.36 -1.82 7.56
CA ALA A 3 -17.15 -2.63 7.57
C ALA A 3 -17.50 -3.99 8.20
N ASP A 4 -17.75 -4.99 7.36
CA ASP A 4 -17.85 -6.39 7.76
C ASP A 4 -16.46 -6.81 8.27
N THR A 5 -16.23 -6.66 9.58
CA THR A 5 -15.13 -7.31 10.31
C THR A 5 -15.41 -8.81 10.40
N ARG A 6 -15.49 -9.47 9.25
CA ARG A 6 -15.45 -10.93 9.17
C ARG A 6 -14.09 -11.31 9.72
N THR A 7 -14.05 -11.97 10.87
CA THR A 7 -12.82 -12.49 11.50
C THR A 7 -12.28 -13.62 10.61
N ARG A 8 -11.69 -13.24 9.48
CA ARG A 8 -11.11 -14.17 8.51
C ARG A 8 -9.96 -14.86 9.23
N ARG A 9 -10.03 -16.18 9.34
CA ARG A 9 -8.95 -16.96 9.95
C ARG A 9 -7.82 -17.05 8.94
N PHE A 10 -6.76 -16.30 9.17
CA PHE A 10 -5.54 -16.40 8.37
C PHE A 10 -4.73 -17.62 8.83
N PRO A 11 -3.97 -18.26 7.93
CA PRO A 11 -3.04 -19.31 8.29
C PRO A 11 -2.04 -18.83 9.36
N GLU A 12 -1.67 -19.71 10.29
CA GLU A 12 -0.70 -19.37 11.35
C GLU A 12 0.63 -18.87 10.79
N ARG A 13 1.08 -19.42 9.65
CA ARG A 13 2.28 -18.97 8.93
C ARG A 13 2.20 -17.50 8.53
N THR A 14 1.03 -17.05 8.05
CA THR A 14 0.81 -15.67 7.59
C THR A 14 0.81 -14.74 8.78
N ILE A 15 0.10 -15.08 9.85
CA ILE A 15 0.10 -14.29 11.10
C ILE A 15 1.51 -14.19 11.69
N ARG A 16 2.28 -15.28 11.66
CA ARG A 16 3.67 -15.29 12.14
C ARG A 16 4.57 -14.40 11.29
N GLN A 17 4.44 -14.44 9.97
CA GLN A 17 5.16 -13.56 9.05
C GLN A 17 4.80 -12.09 9.32
N VAL A 18 3.51 -11.76 9.39
CA VAL A 18 3.03 -10.40 9.70
C VAL A 18 3.62 -9.91 11.02
N ARG A 19 3.61 -10.75 12.07
CA ARG A 19 4.25 -10.40 13.36
C ARG A 19 5.73 -10.07 13.22
N LEU A 20 6.49 -10.88 12.46
CA LEU A 20 7.91 -10.64 12.24
C LEU A 20 8.15 -9.33 11.50
N ASP A 21 7.34 -9.03 10.49
CA ASP A 21 7.47 -7.80 9.70
C ASP A 21 7.01 -6.56 10.51
N CYS A 22 5.98 -6.67 11.37
CA CYS A 22 5.65 -5.64 12.35
C CYS A 22 6.82 -5.36 13.30
N THR A 23 7.47 -6.39 13.83
CA THR A 23 8.66 -6.23 14.70
C THR A 23 9.81 -5.60 13.94
N ARG A 24 10.03 -5.94 12.67
CA ARG A 24 11.03 -5.29 11.81
C ARG A 24 10.71 -3.81 11.59
N GLY A 25 9.45 -3.47 11.38
CA GLY A 25 8.99 -2.08 11.30
C GLY A 25 9.31 -1.28 12.56
N LEU A 26 9.11 -1.87 13.76
CA LEU A 26 9.52 -1.25 15.02
C LEU A 26 11.02 -0.97 15.10
N VAL A 27 11.86 -1.90 14.62
CA VAL A 27 13.32 -1.72 14.56
C VAL A 27 13.67 -0.56 13.62
N ARG A 28 13.05 -0.49 12.43
CA ARG A 28 13.25 0.62 11.47
C ARG A 28 12.87 1.97 12.08
N ALA A 29 11.82 1.99 12.90
CA ALA A 29 11.39 3.15 13.67
C ALA A 29 12.22 3.44 14.93
N ARG A 30 13.36 2.74 15.11
CA ARG A 30 14.32 2.92 16.23
C ARG A 30 13.77 2.54 17.60
N PHE A 31 12.76 1.70 17.66
CA PHE A 31 12.32 1.06 18.90
C PHE A 31 13.09 -0.24 19.15
N CYS A 32 13.29 -0.56 20.43
CA CYS A 32 13.92 -1.80 20.86
C CYS A 32 12.94 -2.98 20.73
N PRO A 33 13.15 -3.93 19.82
CA PRO A 33 12.17 -4.99 19.54
C PRO A 33 11.94 -5.93 20.74
N ASP A 34 12.99 -6.23 21.51
CA ASP A 34 12.92 -7.17 22.65
C ASP A 34 12.11 -6.62 23.83
N ARG A 35 12.00 -5.28 23.91
CA ARG A 35 11.27 -4.58 24.98
C ARG A 35 9.95 -4.00 24.52
N SER A 36 9.72 -3.99 23.21
CA SER A 36 8.49 -3.51 22.61
C SER A 36 7.48 -4.65 22.51
N GLU A 37 6.20 -4.32 22.61
CA GLU A 37 5.14 -5.31 22.63
C GLU A 37 4.10 -5.00 21.55
N LEU A 38 3.75 -6.01 20.76
CA LEU A 38 2.65 -5.94 19.80
C LEU A 38 1.37 -6.42 20.49
N LEU A 39 0.48 -5.49 20.80
CA LEU A 39 -0.77 -5.75 21.53
C LEU A 39 -1.87 -6.25 20.59
N GLN A 40 -1.98 -5.64 19.41
CA GLN A 40 -3.04 -5.96 18.47
C GLN A 40 -2.52 -5.96 17.04
N ILE A 41 -2.99 -6.92 16.23
CA ILE A 41 -2.77 -7.00 14.80
C ILE A 41 -4.11 -7.29 14.13
N ARG A 42 -4.47 -6.52 13.11
CA ARG A 42 -5.73 -6.61 12.39
C ARG A 42 -5.51 -6.50 10.89
N CYS A 43 -6.08 -7.41 10.12
CA CYS A 43 -6.20 -7.23 8.68
C CYS A 43 -7.33 -6.24 8.41
N VAL A 44 -7.04 -5.16 7.69
CA VAL A 44 -7.98 -4.07 7.38
C VAL A 44 -8.44 -4.11 5.94
N ASP A 45 -7.56 -4.52 5.03
CA ASP A 45 -7.89 -4.79 3.63
C ASP A 45 -7.32 -6.15 3.23
N ASP A 46 -8.06 -6.93 2.45
CA ASP A 46 -7.68 -8.27 2.01
C ASP A 46 -8.34 -8.56 0.66
N ARG A 47 -7.66 -8.12 -0.40
CA ARG A 47 -8.07 -8.29 -1.79
C ARG A 47 -7.35 -9.49 -2.36
N ALA A 48 -8.13 -10.46 -2.85
CA ALA A 48 -7.59 -11.61 -3.53
C ALA A 48 -6.99 -11.20 -4.89
N GLU A 49 -5.95 -11.92 -5.28
CA GLU A 49 -5.42 -11.89 -6.64
C GLU A 49 -6.49 -12.33 -7.66
N SER A 50 -6.42 -11.75 -8.84
CA SER A 50 -7.23 -12.10 -10.00
C SER A 50 -6.37 -12.16 -11.25
N ASP A 51 -6.88 -12.76 -12.32
CA ASP A 51 -6.16 -12.85 -13.60
C ASP A 51 -5.76 -11.47 -14.17
N ALA A 52 -6.47 -10.40 -13.78
CA ALA A 52 -6.25 -9.05 -14.26
C ALA A 52 -5.45 -8.15 -13.28
N ALA A 53 -5.24 -8.59 -12.03
CA ALA A 53 -4.65 -7.75 -10.99
C ALA A 53 -4.08 -8.54 -9.83
N PHE A 54 -2.96 -8.05 -9.27
CA PHE A 54 -2.41 -8.54 -8.01
C PHE A 54 -3.38 -8.30 -6.86
N GLY A 55 -3.35 -9.21 -5.88
CA GLY A 55 -4.04 -9.01 -4.62
C GLY A 55 -3.29 -8.02 -3.74
N ASN A 56 -3.94 -7.52 -2.71
CA ASN A 56 -3.33 -6.62 -1.73
C ASN A 56 -3.86 -6.95 -0.34
N GLN A 57 -2.99 -6.93 0.66
CA GLN A 57 -3.34 -7.04 2.06
C GLN A 57 -2.75 -5.89 2.87
N LEU A 58 -3.61 -5.19 3.59
CA LEU A 58 -3.20 -4.15 4.52
C LEU A 58 -3.48 -4.59 5.95
N TRP A 59 -2.43 -4.60 6.76
CA TRP A 59 -2.47 -4.98 8.16
C TRP A 59 -2.16 -3.78 9.04
N PHE A 60 -2.98 -3.55 10.06
CA PHE A 60 -2.69 -2.60 11.13
C PHE A 60 -2.17 -3.34 12.34
N PHE A 61 -1.20 -2.75 13.01
CA PHE A 61 -0.77 -3.20 14.32
C PHE A 61 -0.70 -2.05 15.31
N GLU A 62 -0.88 -2.40 16.57
CA GLU A 62 -0.84 -1.48 17.71
C GLU A 62 -0.03 -2.12 18.82
N GLY A 63 0.72 -1.30 19.53
CA GLY A 63 1.64 -1.78 20.53
C GLY A 63 2.23 -0.70 21.41
N VAL A 64 3.23 -1.12 22.17
CA VAL A 64 4.09 -0.23 22.96
C VAL A 64 5.51 -0.37 22.45
N GLY A 65 6.06 0.72 21.90
CA GLY A 65 7.46 0.83 21.49
C GLY A 65 8.30 1.39 22.63
N VAL A 66 9.48 0.79 22.88
CA VAL A 66 10.46 1.33 23.82
C VAL A 66 11.61 1.96 23.04
N ASP A 67 11.87 3.24 23.25
CA ASP A 67 12.96 3.94 22.55
C ASP A 67 14.32 3.72 23.22
N SER A 68 15.37 4.27 22.59
CA SER A 68 16.75 4.22 23.12
C SER A 68 16.96 4.90 24.48
N ARG A 69 16.03 5.74 24.94
CA ARG A 69 16.05 6.43 26.23
C ARG A 69 15.22 5.72 27.28
N ASP A 70 14.75 4.51 26.98
CA ASP A 70 13.87 3.72 27.82
C ASP A 70 12.50 4.36 28.07
N GLN A 71 12.02 5.18 27.13
CA GLN A 71 10.67 5.72 27.17
C GLN A 71 9.71 4.82 26.40
N ARG A 72 8.54 4.61 26.98
CA ARG A 72 7.44 3.84 26.39
C ARG A 72 6.54 4.77 25.60
N HIS A 73 6.32 4.45 24.35
CA HIS A 73 5.45 5.18 23.43
C HIS A 73 4.39 4.24 22.88
N SER A 74 3.16 4.73 22.76
CA SER A 74 2.15 4.03 21.98
C SER A 74 2.55 4.06 20.52
N VAL A 75 2.55 2.90 19.88
CA VAL A 75 2.94 2.77 18.47
C VAL A 75 1.77 2.23 17.66
N PHE A 76 1.54 2.87 16.52
CA PHE A 76 0.52 2.48 15.55
C PHE A 76 1.24 2.21 14.25
N GLY A 77 1.11 1.02 13.68
CA GLY A 77 1.81 0.68 12.46
C GLY A 77 0.93 0.05 11.40
N VAL A 78 1.47 0.01 10.20
CA VAL A 78 0.87 -0.61 9.03
C VAL A 78 1.89 -1.53 8.38
N VAL A 79 1.41 -2.60 7.78
CA VAL A 79 2.18 -3.50 6.92
C VAL A 79 1.34 -3.79 5.69
N GLU A 80 1.83 -3.43 4.52
CA GLU A 80 1.21 -3.68 3.23
C GLU A 80 1.91 -4.81 2.49
N TYR A 81 1.11 -5.74 1.95
CA TYR A 81 1.59 -6.82 1.10
C TYR A 81 0.93 -6.77 -0.28
N SER A 82 1.76 -6.91 -1.31
CA SER A 82 1.31 -7.31 -2.64
C SER A 82 1.21 -8.83 -2.69
N LEU A 83 0.09 -9.34 -3.20
CA LEU A 83 -0.15 -10.77 -3.36
C LEU A 83 -0.07 -11.16 -4.83
N GLN A 84 0.91 -11.99 -5.17
CA GLN A 84 1.07 -12.51 -6.53
C GLN A 84 1.46 -13.98 -6.49
N PHE A 85 0.77 -14.82 -7.26
CA PHE A 85 0.95 -16.28 -7.30
C PHE A 85 0.93 -16.93 -5.91
N GLY A 86 0.12 -16.38 -4.99
CA GLY A 86 0.03 -16.82 -3.60
C GLY A 86 1.22 -16.45 -2.69
N LEU A 87 2.17 -15.66 -3.18
CA LEU A 87 3.28 -15.11 -2.39
C LEU A 87 2.87 -13.77 -1.76
N HIS A 88 3.33 -13.50 -0.54
CA HIS A 88 3.13 -12.22 0.15
C HIS A 88 4.43 -11.43 0.07
N GLU A 89 4.48 -10.46 -0.82
CA GLU A 89 5.62 -9.55 -0.97
C GLU A 89 5.38 -8.30 -0.13
N LEU A 90 6.30 -7.99 0.79
CA LEU A 90 6.22 -6.80 1.63
C LEU A 90 6.47 -5.56 0.76
N VAL A 91 5.45 -4.71 0.63
CA VAL A 91 5.53 -3.46 -0.14
C VAL A 91 6.00 -2.33 0.77
N GLU A 92 5.32 -2.15 1.90
CA GLU A 92 5.58 -1.06 2.83
C GLU A 92 5.32 -1.48 4.29
N ASP A 93 6.19 -1.03 5.18
CA ASP A 93 6.03 -1.13 6.63
C ASP A 93 6.22 0.25 7.28
N GLY A 94 5.14 0.77 7.86
CA GLY A 94 5.11 2.10 8.47
C GLY A 94 4.85 2.04 9.97
N VAL A 95 5.50 2.90 10.74
CA VAL A 95 5.21 3.11 12.16
C VAL A 95 4.93 4.59 12.40
N PHE A 96 3.87 4.86 13.14
CA PHE A 96 3.32 6.17 13.41
C PHE A 96 3.16 6.37 14.92
N GLU A 97 3.32 7.62 15.35
CA GLU A 97 3.19 8.02 16.76
C GLU A 97 1.73 8.20 17.19
N SER A 98 0.83 8.38 16.22
CA SER A 98 -0.60 8.57 16.48
C SER A 98 -1.47 7.80 15.50
N GLU A 99 -2.64 7.39 15.99
CA GLU A 99 -3.66 6.75 15.18
C GLU A 99 -4.11 7.64 14.01
N HIS A 100 -4.20 8.96 14.22
CA HIS A 100 -4.61 9.89 13.16
C HIS A 100 -3.63 9.93 11.97
N GLN A 101 -2.33 9.77 12.21
CA GLN A 101 -1.34 9.66 11.14
C GLN A 101 -1.52 8.37 10.33
N ARG A 102 -1.77 7.25 11.02
CA ARG A 102 -2.10 5.97 10.39
C ARG A 102 -3.39 6.06 9.56
N GLU A 103 -4.41 6.75 10.05
CA GLU A 103 -5.66 6.97 9.33
C GLU A 103 -5.45 7.81 8.06
N ARG A 104 -4.54 8.79 8.11
CA ARG A 104 -4.14 9.57 6.94
C ARG A 104 -3.45 8.71 5.89
N PHE A 105 -2.58 7.78 6.31
CA PHE A 105 -1.99 6.80 5.41
C PHE A 105 -3.07 5.96 4.73
N ARG A 106 -4.08 5.49 5.49
CA ARG A 106 -5.22 4.75 4.93
C ARG A 106 -5.94 5.52 3.82
N HIS A 107 -6.17 6.83 4.01
CA HIS A 107 -6.81 7.64 2.97
C HIS A 107 -5.98 7.77 1.68
N LEU A 108 -4.65 7.79 1.80
CA LEU A 108 -3.76 7.78 0.63
C LEU A 108 -3.77 6.40 -0.05
N TYR A 109 -3.62 5.33 0.73
CA TYR A 109 -3.72 3.95 0.26
C TYR A 109 -5.03 3.70 -0.47
N GLU A 110 -6.18 4.09 0.11
CA GLU A 110 -7.49 3.90 -0.54
C GLU A 110 -7.61 4.66 -1.87
N ARG A 111 -6.90 5.78 -2.02
CA ARG A 111 -6.88 6.57 -3.25
C ARG A 111 -5.97 5.97 -4.31
N GLU A 112 -4.82 5.41 -3.94
CA GLU A 112 -3.84 4.84 -4.87
C GLU A 112 -4.21 3.41 -5.31
N VAL A 113 -4.80 2.61 -4.41
CA VAL A 113 -5.24 1.24 -4.72
C VAL A 113 -6.55 1.24 -5.52
N GLN A 114 -7.24 2.38 -5.67
CA GLN A 114 -8.21 2.55 -6.75
C GLN A 114 -7.44 2.59 -8.08
N GLN A 115 -7.44 1.45 -8.77
CA GLN A 115 -6.84 1.33 -10.10
C GLN A 115 -7.24 2.52 -10.98
N PRO A 116 -6.32 3.08 -11.78
CA PRO A 116 -6.64 4.15 -12.71
C PRO A 116 -7.72 3.64 -13.67
N SER A 117 -8.97 3.97 -13.36
CA SER A 117 -10.07 3.53 -14.17
C SER A 117 -10.08 4.41 -15.42
N TRP A 118 -10.18 3.78 -16.59
CA TRP A 118 -10.38 4.48 -17.86
C TRP A 118 -11.68 5.31 -17.88
N SER A 119 -12.53 5.16 -16.86
CA SER A 119 -13.71 5.99 -16.65
C SER A 119 -13.41 7.38 -16.09
N GLN A 120 -12.19 7.66 -15.61
CA GLN A 120 -11.83 9.01 -15.18
C GLN A 120 -11.62 9.92 -16.41
N PRO A 121 -12.40 11.02 -16.53
CA PRO A 121 -12.39 11.87 -17.72
C PRO A 121 -11.02 12.52 -17.97
N ALA A 122 -10.24 12.77 -16.90
CA ALA A 122 -8.89 13.35 -17.01
C ALA A 122 -7.93 12.48 -17.84
N HIS A 123 -7.95 11.16 -17.66
CA HIS A 123 -7.11 10.25 -18.45
C HIS A 123 -7.51 10.22 -19.93
N ARG A 124 -8.82 10.38 -20.23
CA ARG A 124 -9.33 10.45 -21.61
C ARG A 124 -8.88 11.74 -22.32
N TRP A 125 -8.86 12.87 -21.61
CA TRP A 125 -8.34 14.13 -22.15
C TRP A 125 -6.83 14.07 -22.41
N LEU A 126 -6.06 13.47 -21.50
CA LEU A 126 -4.63 13.25 -21.68
C LEU A 126 -4.33 12.38 -22.91
N ALA A 127 -5.03 11.25 -23.05
CA ALA A 127 -4.86 10.36 -24.21
C ALA A 127 -5.18 11.11 -25.52
N THR A 128 -6.26 11.88 -25.55
CA THR A 128 -6.64 12.70 -26.72
C THR A 128 -5.55 13.72 -27.06
N GLY A 129 -4.98 14.40 -26.06
CA GLY A 129 -3.90 15.36 -26.26
C GLY A 129 -2.63 14.72 -26.85
N VAL A 130 -2.22 13.56 -26.30
CA VAL A 130 -1.06 12.82 -26.79
C VAL A 130 -1.26 12.36 -28.24
N ILE A 131 -2.45 11.86 -28.57
CA ILE A 131 -2.80 11.44 -29.94
C ILE A 131 -2.75 12.65 -30.89
N ALA A 132 -3.32 13.79 -30.50
CA ALA A 132 -3.34 14.99 -31.34
C ALA A 132 -1.92 15.50 -31.65
N VAL A 133 -1.07 15.63 -30.63
CA VAL A 133 0.32 16.07 -30.81
C VAL A 133 1.11 15.06 -31.65
N GLY A 134 0.93 13.76 -31.39
CA GLY A 134 1.55 12.70 -32.17
C GLY A 134 1.14 12.75 -33.65
N SER A 135 -0.14 12.99 -33.92
CA SER A 135 -0.69 13.10 -35.28
C SER A 135 -0.11 14.28 -36.05
N VAL A 136 -0.03 15.46 -35.39
CA VAL A 136 0.55 16.67 -35.99
C VAL A 136 2.02 16.47 -36.29
N TRP A 137 2.77 15.86 -35.35
CA TRP A 137 4.19 15.58 -35.55
C TRP A 137 4.42 14.59 -36.68
N LEU A 138 3.63 13.51 -36.74
CA LEU A 138 3.70 12.51 -37.80
C LEU A 138 3.41 13.15 -39.17
N ALA A 139 2.37 13.98 -39.25
CA ALA A 139 2.01 14.70 -40.47
C ALA A 139 3.13 15.64 -40.92
N TYR A 140 3.74 16.39 -39.98
CA TYR A 140 4.89 17.24 -40.26
C TYR A 140 6.07 16.44 -40.82
N LEU A 141 6.40 15.30 -40.23
CA LEU A 141 7.48 14.43 -40.70
C LEU A 141 7.19 13.87 -42.10
N ILE A 142 5.96 13.45 -42.38
CA ILE A 142 5.55 12.92 -43.69
C ILE A 142 5.65 14.02 -44.77
N ILE A 143 5.14 15.21 -44.50
CA ILE A 143 5.23 16.35 -45.43
C ILE A 143 6.70 16.68 -45.72
N ARG A 144 7.53 16.71 -44.68
CA ARG A 144 8.96 16.98 -44.83
C ARG A 144 9.69 15.89 -45.62
N ALA A 145 9.32 14.63 -45.43
CA ALA A 145 9.91 13.49 -46.16
C ALA A 145 9.49 13.45 -47.63
N LEU A 146 8.29 13.93 -47.98
CA LEU A 146 7.81 14.02 -49.36
C LEU A 146 8.29 15.28 -50.10
N ALA A 147 8.66 16.32 -49.35
CA ALA A 147 9.19 17.58 -49.89
C ALA A 147 10.73 17.60 -50.01
N ALA A 148 11.41 16.55 -49.53
CA ALA A 148 12.84 16.29 -49.72
C ALA A 148 13.07 15.39 -50.95
#